data_AF-A0A968A6S4-F1
#
_entry.id   AF-A0A968A6S4-F1
#
_cell.length_a   1.000
_cell.length_b   1.000
_cell.length_c   1.000
_cell.angle_alpha   90.00
_cell.angle_beta   90.00
_cell.angle_gamma   90.00
#
_symmetry.space_group_name_H-M   'P 1'
#
loop_
_entity.id
_entity.type
_entity.pdbx_description
1 polymer ?
#
loop_
_entity_poly.entity_id
_entity_poly.type
_entity_poly.pdbx_seq_one_letter_code
_entity_poly.pdbx_strand_id
1 'polypeptide(L)'
;SDLLLHNPFHVGSVLLDREWQEKVGFFDESLRSYEDWDMWLRLAKAGCKMGWVAEPVSLYRFHSEQMTRDGAQMTNATFSVLEKTYEDPGLPDSWRNKKDLAYSSAYLRAAPQAYREGFYEKASAYLNEAVQLAPELKANQGDQIAKKISAWVDFGKTDEPLHYMENIYNHLPDSLSELRLRRNSYLAQKALDLAFRSYNQNNLKTARQLILCGIRYKPGIILNRGVLSILLRSLLSNNEL
;
A
#
# COMPACT_ATOMS: atom_id res chain seq x y z
N SER A 1 -11.68 10.56 -13.38
CA SER A 1 -10.77 9.58 -14.01
C SER A 1 -9.74 9.02 -13.02
N ASP A 2 -9.57 9.60 -11.83
CA ASP A 2 -8.69 9.04 -10.77
C ASP A 2 -9.20 7.71 -10.20
N LEU A 3 -10.51 7.45 -10.30
CA LEU A 3 -11.14 6.18 -9.95
C LEU A 3 -10.61 4.99 -10.76
N LEU A 4 -10.00 5.20 -11.93
CA LEU A 4 -9.34 4.13 -12.69
C LEU A 4 -8.10 3.59 -11.97
N LEU A 5 -7.49 4.40 -11.10
CA LEU A 5 -6.20 4.05 -10.49
C LEU A 5 -6.39 3.22 -9.21
N HIS A 6 -7.49 3.41 -8.51
CA HIS A 6 -7.83 2.71 -7.27
C HIS A 6 -9.32 2.84 -6.92
N ASN A 7 -9.79 1.99 -6.01
CA ASN A 7 -11.08 2.13 -5.34
C ASN A 7 -10.90 2.94 -4.04
N PRO A 8 -11.31 4.21 -3.97
CA PRO A 8 -11.17 5.03 -2.77
C PRO A 8 -12.33 4.86 -1.79
N PHE A 9 -13.41 4.15 -2.17
CA PHE A 9 -14.66 4.15 -1.43
C PHE A 9 -14.81 2.86 -0.63
N HIS A 10 -15.10 2.99 0.66
CA HIS A 10 -15.62 1.88 1.44
C HIS A 10 -17.12 1.74 1.12
N VAL A 11 -17.57 0.58 0.66
CA VAL A 11 -18.97 0.38 0.24
C VAL A 11 -19.98 0.78 1.32
N GLY A 12 -19.69 0.51 2.59
CA GLY A 12 -20.55 0.89 3.72
C GLY A 12 -20.57 2.37 4.06
N SER A 13 -19.77 3.21 3.39
CA SER A 13 -19.80 4.67 3.55
C SER A 13 -20.43 5.42 2.37
N VAL A 14 -20.95 4.72 1.36
CA VAL A 14 -21.53 5.34 0.17
C VAL A 14 -23.06 5.34 0.26
N LEU A 15 -23.66 6.51 0.06
CA LEU A 15 -25.08 6.64 -0.24
C LEU A 15 -25.23 6.96 -1.73
N LEU A 16 -26.14 6.24 -2.39
CA LEU A 16 -26.37 6.35 -3.82
C LEU A 16 -27.86 6.58 -4.07
N ASP A 17 -28.18 7.55 -4.94
CA ASP A 17 -29.55 7.73 -5.40
C ASP A 17 -29.99 6.50 -6.21
N ARG A 18 -31.19 6.01 -5.91
CA ARG A 18 -31.78 4.84 -6.56
C ARG A 18 -31.81 5.01 -8.08
N GLU A 19 -32.09 6.21 -8.58
CA GLU A 19 -32.15 6.45 -10.03
C GLU A 19 -30.81 6.17 -10.72
N TRP A 20 -29.69 6.47 -10.06
CA TRP A 20 -28.36 6.19 -10.59
C TRP A 20 -28.06 4.69 -10.61
N GLN A 21 -28.48 3.95 -9.57
CA GLN A 21 -28.34 2.50 -9.51
C GLN A 21 -29.16 1.81 -10.61
N GLU A 22 -30.42 2.21 -10.79
CA GLU A 22 -31.28 1.67 -11.85
C GLU A 22 -30.74 2.00 -13.25
N LYS A 23 -30.14 3.18 -13.42
CA LYS A 23 -29.55 3.61 -14.70
C LYS A 23 -28.34 2.78 -15.13
N VAL A 24 -27.44 2.45 -14.20
CA VAL A 24 -26.19 1.74 -14.53
C VAL A 24 -26.23 0.24 -14.27
N GLY A 25 -27.28 -0.24 -13.61
CA GLY A 25 -27.43 -1.62 -13.15
C GLY A 25 -26.79 -1.89 -11.78
N PHE A 26 -27.00 -3.10 -11.28
CA PHE A 26 -26.55 -3.56 -9.96
C PHE A 26 -25.08 -4.02 -9.97
N PHE A 27 -24.63 -4.63 -8.87
CA PHE A 27 -23.33 -5.29 -8.83
C PHE A 27 -23.27 -6.46 -9.81
N ASP A 28 -22.08 -6.65 -10.38
CA ASP A 28 -21.83 -7.78 -11.25
C ASP A 28 -21.49 -9.01 -10.40
N GLU A 29 -22.44 -9.94 -10.30
CA GLU A 29 -22.32 -11.15 -9.47
C GLU A 29 -21.23 -12.11 -9.97
N SER A 30 -20.70 -11.93 -11.18
CA SER A 30 -19.54 -12.70 -11.66
C SER A 30 -18.22 -12.27 -11.02
N LEU A 31 -18.17 -11.06 -10.46
CA LEU A 31 -17.02 -10.55 -9.74
C LEU A 31 -17.05 -11.02 -8.28
N ARG A 32 -16.07 -11.84 -7.90
CA ARG A 32 -15.92 -12.29 -6.50
C ARG A 32 -15.48 -11.20 -5.53
N SER A 33 -15.00 -10.07 -6.06
CA SER A 33 -14.54 -8.91 -5.30
C SER A 33 -14.44 -7.69 -6.20
N TYR A 34 -14.39 -6.50 -5.59
CA TYR A 34 -14.33 -5.22 -6.30
C TYR A 34 -15.52 -4.98 -7.24
N GLU A 35 -16.65 -5.64 -6.96
CA GLU A 35 -17.95 -5.38 -7.57
C GLU A 35 -18.43 -3.94 -7.32
N ASP A 36 -18.04 -3.39 -6.18
CA ASP A 36 -18.25 -1.99 -5.82
C ASP A 36 -17.44 -1.06 -6.74
N TRP A 37 -16.15 -1.36 -6.94
CA TRP A 37 -15.28 -0.58 -7.82
C TRP A 37 -15.77 -0.57 -9.28
N ASP A 38 -16.19 -1.72 -9.80
CA ASP A 38 -16.86 -1.82 -11.11
C ASP A 38 -18.07 -0.88 -11.20
N MET A 39 -18.93 -0.90 -10.17
CA MET A 39 -20.11 -0.04 -10.11
C MET A 39 -19.73 1.45 -10.06
N TRP A 40 -18.72 1.83 -9.27
CA TRP A 40 -18.24 3.22 -9.21
C TRP A 40 -17.72 3.71 -10.56
N LEU A 41 -17.02 2.86 -11.31
CA LEU A 41 -16.54 3.18 -12.66
C LEU A 41 -17.70 3.37 -13.63
N ARG A 42 -18.72 2.48 -13.61
CA ARG A 42 -19.93 2.63 -14.43
C ARG A 42 -20.70 3.90 -14.12
N LEU A 43 -20.87 4.24 -12.84
CA LEU A 43 -21.51 5.49 -12.40
C LEU A 43 -20.75 6.73 -12.91
N ALA A 44 -19.44 6.77 -12.69
CA ALA A 44 -18.61 7.88 -13.14
C ALA A 44 -18.63 8.04 -14.67
N LYS A 45 -18.59 6.93 -15.42
CA LYS A 45 -18.73 6.92 -16.88
C LYS A 45 -20.09 7.47 -17.33
N ALA A 46 -21.16 7.12 -16.62
CA ALA A 46 -22.52 7.59 -16.90
C ALA A 46 -22.77 9.07 -16.50
N GLY A 47 -21.75 9.77 -16.00
CA GLY A 47 -21.81 11.18 -15.61
C GLY A 47 -22.36 11.42 -14.21
N CYS A 48 -22.37 10.40 -13.33
CA CYS A 48 -22.79 10.56 -11.95
C CYS A 48 -21.87 11.53 -11.23
N LYS A 49 -22.43 12.62 -10.70
CA LYS A 49 -21.69 13.55 -9.85
C LYS A 49 -21.48 12.90 -8.49
N MET A 50 -20.25 12.89 -8.01
CA MET A 50 -19.87 12.31 -6.73
C MET A 50 -19.35 13.42 -5.82
N GLY A 51 -19.74 13.38 -4.55
CA GLY A 51 -19.30 14.30 -3.51
C GLY A 51 -18.83 13.52 -2.28
N TRP A 52 -18.08 14.19 -1.41
CA TRP A 52 -17.48 13.59 -0.22
C TRP A 52 -17.60 14.53 0.97
N VAL A 53 -17.86 13.92 2.14
CA VAL A 53 -17.79 14.59 3.44
C VAL A 53 -16.37 14.38 3.98
N ALA A 54 -15.70 15.45 4.37
CA ALA A 54 -14.34 15.40 4.92
C ALA A 54 -14.31 14.96 6.40
N GLU A 55 -15.16 13.99 6.77
CA GLU A 55 -15.32 13.47 8.12
C GLU A 55 -15.43 11.93 8.10
N PRO A 56 -14.99 11.23 9.15
CA PRO A 56 -15.20 9.80 9.26
C PRO A 56 -16.70 9.45 9.40
N VAL A 57 -17.26 8.80 8.38
CA VAL A 57 -18.70 8.42 8.35
C VAL A 57 -18.96 6.94 8.60
N SER A 58 -17.91 6.12 8.74
CA SER A 58 -18.01 4.68 8.96
C SER A 58 -16.81 4.16 9.76
N LEU A 59 -17.05 3.18 10.64
CA LEU A 59 -16.01 2.43 11.33
C LEU A 59 -15.88 1.04 10.70
N TYR A 60 -14.72 0.77 10.12
CA TYR A 60 -14.41 -0.55 9.56
C TYR A 60 -13.58 -1.37 10.55
N ARG A 61 -14.06 -2.56 10.92
CA ARG A 61 -13.32 -3.50 11.77
C ARG A 61 -12.39 -4.34 10.90
N PHE A 62 -11.16 -4.56 11.33
CA PHE A 62 -10.24 -5.54 10.74
C PHE A 62 -10.24 -6.84 11.55
N HIS A 63 -10.31 -7.99 10.90
CA HIS A 63 -10.13 -9.32 11.53
C HIS A 63 -9.41 -10.30 10.59
N SER A 64 -8.91 -11.41 11.15
CA SER A 64 -8.08 -12.41 10.48
C SER A 64 -8.81 -13.26 9.42
N GLU A 65 -10.13 -13.25 9.40
CA GLU A 65 -10.96 -14.04 8.47
C GLU A 65 -11.51 -13.23 7.29
N GLN A 66 -11.09 -11.98 7.12
CA GLN A 66 -11.61 -11.13 6.04
C GLN A 66 -11.18 -11.61 4.67
N MET A 67 -12.13 -11.61 3.72
CA MET A 67 -11.88 -11.93 2.30
C MET A 67 -10.73 -11.11 1.69
N THR A 68 -10.53 -9.86 2.16
CA THR A 68 -9.43 -8.99 1.71
C THR A 68 -8.03 -9.45 2.15
N ARG A 69 -7.91 -10.65 2.73
CA ARG A 69 -6.64 -11.31 3.03
C ARG A 69 -6.19 -12.29 1.95
N ASP A 70 -7.07 -12.72 1.05
CA ASP A 70 -6.66 -13.45 -0.15
C ASP A 70 -6.12 -12.44 -1.18
N GLY A 71 -4.81 -12.22 -1.14
CA GLY A 71 -4.14 -11.25 -2.00
C GLY A 71 -4.20 -11.63 -3.47
N ALA A 72 -4.18 -12.93 -3.78
CA ALA A 72 -4.31 -13.44 -5.14
C ALA A 72 -5.69 -13.17 -5.71
N GLN A 73 -6.76 -13.47 -4.97
CA GLN A 73 -8.14 -13.16 -5.37
C GLN A 73 -8.32 -11.65 -5.59
N MET A 74 -7.84 -10.81 -4.65
CA MET A 74 -7.90 -9.35 -4.77
C MET A 74 -7.17 -8.84 -6.02
N THR A 75 -6.02 -9.42 -6.31
CA THR A 75 -5.22 -9.07 -7.49
C THR A 75 -5.98 -9.44 -8.76
N ASN A 76 -6.48 -10.67 -8.87
CA ASN A 76 -7.23 -11.13 -10.04
C ASN A 76 -8.47 -10.28 -10.28
N ALA A 77 -9.26 -10.02 -9.23
CA ALA A 77 -10.46 -9.18 -9.32
C ALA A 77 -10.13 -7.74 -9.78
N THR A 78 -9.00 -7.17 -9.32
CA THR A 78 -8.54 -5.86 -9.81
C THR A 78 -8.33 -5.87 -11.33
N PHE A 79 -7.68 -6.90 -11.87
CA PHE A 79 -7.45 -6.99 -13.31
C PHE A 79 -8.74 -7.27 -14.09
N SER A 80 -9.65 -8.11 -13.57
CA SER A 80 -10.95 -8.36 -14.21
C SER A 80 -11.80 -7.09 -14.32
N VAL A 81 -11.82 -6.25 -13.28
CA VAL A 81 -12.53 -4.95 -13.34
C VAL A 81 -11.93 -4.03 -14.41
N LEU A 82 -10.60 -3.95 -14.50
CA LEU A 82 -9.94 -3.14 -15.52
C LEU A 82 -10.17 -3.68 -16.93
N GLU A 83 -10.03 -4.99 -17.14
CA GLU A 83 -10.28 -5.65 -18.43
C GLU A 83 -11.68 -5.34 -18.93
N LYS A 84 -12.70 -5.63 -18.11
CA LYS A 84 -14.10 -5.29 -18.39
C LYS A 84 -14.30 -3.80 -18.70
N THR A 85 -13.64 -2.91 -17.96
CA THR A 85 -13.74 -1.46 -18.18
C THR A 85 -13.14 -1.05 -19.53
N TYR A 86 -12.00 -1.62 -19.93
CA TYR A 86 -11.31 -1.27 -21.16
C TYR A 86 -11.84 -1.97 -22.41
N GLU A 87 -12.55 -3.09 -22.26
CA GLU A 87 -13.28 -3.77 -23.33
C GLU A 87 -14.57 -3.06 -23.74
N ASP A 88 -15.10 -2.16 -22.88
CA ASP A 88 -16.28 -1.37 -23.19
C ASP A 88 -16.07 -0.50 -24.45
N PRO A 89 -16.85 -0.72 -25.53
CA PRO A 89 -16.77 0.11 -26.74
C PRO A 89 -17.13 1.57 -26.49
N GLY A 90 -17.98 1.84 -25.48
CA GLY A 90 -18.41 3.19 -25.09
C GLY A 90 -17.44 3.92 -24.16
N LEU A 91 -16.27 3.36 -23.86
CA LEU A 91 -15.30 3.99 -22.97
C LEU A 91 -14.75 5.30 -23.59
N PRO A 92 -14.83 6.44 -22.88
CA PRO A 92 -14.30 7.72 -23.39
C PRO A 92 -12.79 7.70 -23.61
N ASP A 93 -12.28 8.42 -24.62
CA ASP A 93 -10.85 8.50 -24.93
C ASP A 93 -10.00 9.00 -23.76
N SER A 94 -10.54 9.92 -22.95
CA SER A 94 -9.87 10.40 -21.74
C SER A 94 -9.59 9.30 -20.70
N TRP A 95 -10.35 8.21 -20.72
CA TRP A 95 -10.13 7.03 -19.90
C TRP A 95 -9.25 6.00 -20.63
N ARG A 96 -9.45 5.80 -21.94
CA ARG A 96 -8.60 4.94 -22.78
C ARG A 96 -7.12 5.34 -22.69
N ASN A 97 -6.85 6.64 -22.75
CA ASN A 97 -5.49 7.20 -22.65
C ASN A 97 -4.83 7.03 -21.27
N LYS A 98 -5.57 6.54 -20.27
CA LYS A 98 -5.05 6.24 -18.92
C LYS A 98 -4.82 4.74 -18.68
N LYS A 99 -4.93 3.89 -19.72
CA LYS A 99 -4.81 2.43 -19.60
C LYS A 99 -3.52 2.01 -18.89
N ASP A 100 -2.38 2.48 -19.38
CA ASP A 100 -1.09 2.10 -18.80
C ASP A 100 -0.96 2.55 -17.34
N LEU A 101 -1.43 3.76 -17.01
CA LEU A 101 -1.42 4.26 -15.64
C LEU A 101 -2.36 3.46 -14.71
N ALA A 102 -3.53 3.03 -15.21
CA ALA A 102 -4.48 2.21 -14.46
C ALA A 102 -3.91 0.81 -14.18
N TYR A 103 -3.34 0.15 -15.19
CA TYR A 103 -2.68 -1.15 -15.02
C TYR A 103 -1.42 -1.04 -14.17
N SER A 104 -0.61 0.00 -14.33
CA SER A 104 0.53 0.29 -13.44
C SER A 104 0.08 0.40 -11.98
N SER A 105 -1.01 1.14 -11.74
CA SER A 105 -1.60 1.27 -10.40
C SER A 105 -2.15 -0.05 -9.85
N ALA A 106 -2.68 -0.94 -10.71
CA ALA A 106 -3.08 -2.29 -10.33
C ALA A 106 -1.88 -3.16 -9.93
N TYR A 107 -0.80 -3.14 -10.71
CA TYR A 107 0.44 -3.85 -10.37
C TYR A 107 1.06 -3.35 -9.06
N LEU A 108 1.06 -2.03 -8.82
CA LEU A 108 1.50 -1.45 -7.55
C LEU A 108 0.62 -1.90 -6.36
N ARG A 109 -0.65 -2.25 -6.58
CA ARG A 109 -1.50 -2.83 -5.53
C ARG A 109 -1.26 -4.33 -5.35
N ALA A 110 -0.92 -5.05 -6.42
CA ALA A 110 -0.66 -6.48 -6.41
C ALA A 110 0.68 -6.84 -5.73
N ALA A 111 1.74 -6.08 -6.01
CA ALA A 111 3.08 -6.30 -5.46
C ALA A 111 3.14 -6.48 -3.93
N PRO A 112 2.59 -5.58 -3.09
CA PRO A 112 2.61 -5.75 -1.63
C PRO A 112 1.84 -6.97 -1.14
N GLN A 113 0.78 -7.39 -1.83
CA GLN A 113 0.06 -8.60 -1.47
C GLN A 113 0.95 -9.83 -1.69
N ALA A 114 1.59 -9.91 -2.85
CA ALA A 114 2.52 -10.98 -3.18
C ALA A 114 3.75 -11.01 -2.25
N TYR A 115 4.30 -9.86 -1.86
CA TYR A 115 5.38 -9.79 -0.86
C TYR A 115 4.95 -10.35 0.50
N ARG A 116 3.71 -10.07 0.92
CA ARG A 116 3.20 -10.54 2.23
C ARG A 116 2.99 -12.05 2.25
N GLU A 117 2.61 -12.62 1.12
CA GLU A 117 2.42 -14.06 0.95
C GLU A 117 3.74 -14.81 0.67
N GLY A 118 4.87 -14.11 0.56
CA GLY A 118 6.19 -14.71 0.29
C GLY A 118 6.45 -15.02 -1.18
N PHE A 119 5.59 -14.59 -2.10
CA PHE A 119 5.75 -14.77 -3.55
C PHE A 119 6.67 -13.71 -4.16
N TYR A 120 7.95 -13.72 -3.76
CA TYR A 120 8.89 -12.64 -4.06
C TYR A 120 9.17 -12.42 -5.54
N GLU A 121 9.32 -13.49 -6.33
CA GLU A 121 9.54 -13.39 -7.78
C GLU A 121 8.35 -12.72 -8.47
N LYS A 122 7.13 -13.13 -8.10
CA LYS A 122 5.88 -12.57 -8.62
C LYS A 122 5.70 -11.11 -8.21
N ALA A 123 6.03 -10.78 -6.96
CA ALA A 123 5.99 -9.41 -6.46
C ALA A 123 6.98 -8.48 -7.20
N SER A 124 8.20 -8.97 -7.44
CA SER A 124 9.22 -8.27 -8.22
C SER A 124 8.78 -8.06 -9.67
N ALA A 125 8.19 -9.07 -10.30
CA ALA A 125 7.62 -8.97 -11.63
C ALA A 125 6.51 -7.90 -11.70
N TYR A 126 5.59 -7.88 -10.72
CA TYR A 126 4.57 -6.83 -10.64
C TYR A 126 5.16 -5.42 -10.54
N LEU A 127 6.19 -5.20 -9.71
CA LEU A 127 6.86 -3.89 -9.68
C LEU A 127 7.52 -3.55 -11.02
N ASN A 128 8.06 -4.52 -11.74
CA ASN A 128 8.67 -4.31 -13.05
C ASN A 128 7.63 -3.91 -14.10
N GLU A 129 6.49 -4.62 -14.17
CA GLU A 129 5.36 -4.27 -15.04
C GLU A 129 4.82 -2.87 -14.73
N ALA A 130 4.67 -2.52 -13.45
CA ALA A 130 4.26 -1.18 -13.05
C ALA A 130 5.19 -0.09 -13.58
N VAL A 131 6.50 -0.32 -13.51
CA VAL A 131 7.54 0.61 -13.98
C VAL A 131 7.62 0.66 -15.50
N GLN A 132 7.37 -0.44 -16.20
CA GLN A 132 7.34 -0.46 -17.66
C GLN A 132 6.18 0.37 -18.21
N LEU A 133 4.99 0.24 -17.59
CA LEU A 133 3.79 0.99 -17.96
C LEU A 133 3.83 2.46 -17.50
N ALA A 134 4.55 2.76 -16.42
CA ALA A 134 4.70 4.11 -15.87
C ALA A 134 6.18 4.40 -15.51
N PRO A 135 7.04 4.71 -16.51
CA PRO A 135 8.47 4.95 -16.29
C PRO A 135 8.78 6.08 -15.30
N GLU A 136 7.86 7.03 -15.12
CA GLU A 136 7.94 8.13 -14.15
C GLU A 136 8.05 7.64 -12.70
N LEU A 137 7.66 6.39 -12.41
CA LEU A 137 7.83 5.80 -11.09
C LEU A 137 9.31 5.66 -10.68
N LYS A 138 10.23 5.64 -11.65
CA LYS A 138 11.69 5.66 -11.40
C LYS A 138 12.24 7.06 -11.14
N ALA A 139 11.48 8.12 -11.43
CA ALA A 139 11.93 9.49 -11.22
C ALA A 139 12.32 9.72 -9.76
N ASN A 140 13.28 10.63 -9.53
CA ASN A 140 13.84 10.89 -8.20
C ASN A 140 14.28 9.59 -7.51
N GLN A 141 14.98 8.72 -8.23
CA GLN A 141 15.55 7.47 -7.72
C GLN A 141 14.49 6.50 -7.13
N GLY A 142 13.25 6.58 -7.61
CA GLY A 142 12.15 5.72 -7.14
C GLY A 142 11.44 6.20 -5.87
N ASP A 143 11.52 7.48 -5.52
CA ASP A 143 10.91 8.03 -4.29
C ASP A 143 9.39 7.79 -4.20
N GLN A 144 8.68 7.77 -5.33
CA GLN A 144 7.24 7.45 -5.33
C GLN A 144 6.98 6.02 -4.85
N ILE A 145 7.81 5.07 -5.30
CA ILE A 145 7.72 3.68 -4.89
C ILE A 145 8.13 3.54 -3.42
N ALA A 146 9.18 4.23 -2.98
CA ALA A 146 9.60 4.25 -1.58
C ALA A 146 8.47 4.71 -0.63
N LYS A 147 7.75 5.78 -1.01
CA LYS A 147 6.58 6.27 -0.26
C LYS A 147 5.46 5.22 -0.20
N LYS A 148 5.17 4.54 -1.31
CA LYS A 148 4.18 3.46 -1.35
C LYS A 148 4.59 2.28 -0.47
N ILE A 149 5.85 1.87 -0.52
CA ILE A 149 6.41 0.82 0.36
C ILE A 149 6.19 1.21 1.83
N SER A 150 6.54 2.44 2.22
CA SER A 150 6.31 2.91 3.59
C SER A 150 4.83 2.82 3.99
N ALA A 151 3.92 3.23 3.10
CA ALA A 151 2.48 3.15 3.36
C ALA A 151 1.98 1.70 3.53
N TRP A 152 2.50 0.75 2.75
CA TRP A 152 2.15 -0.67 2.90
C TRP A 152 2.67 -1.25 4.22
N VAL A 153 3.87 -0.83 4.63
CA VAL A 153 4.52 -1.26 5.87
C VAL A 153 3.78 -0.73 7.11
N ASP A 154 3.22 0.48 7.05
CA ASP A 154 2.42 1.07 8.13
C ASP A 154 0.96 0.59 8.17
N PHE A 155 0.54 -0.24 7.21
CA PHE A 155 -0.83 -0.75 7.18
C PHE A 155 -1.07 -1.70 8.36
N GLY A 156 -2.21 -1.59 9.03
CA GLY A 156 -2.53 -2.37 10.23
C GLY A 156 -2.64 -3.89 10.04
N LYS A 157 -2.46 -4.40 8.81
CA LYS A 157 -2.37 -5.85 8.51
C LYS A 157 -0.93 -6.39 8.52
N THR A 158 0.07 -5.55 8.77
CA THR A 158 1.49 -5.93 8.73
C THR A 158 1.98 -6.21 10.14
N ASP A 159 2.09 -7.49 10.49
CA ASP A 159 2.46 -7.92 11.86
C ASP A 159 3.93 -7.63 12.18
N GLU A 160 4.84 -7.82 11.21
CA GLU A 160 6.28 -7.55 11.35
C GLU A 160 6.75 -6.51 10.32
N PRO A 161 6.53 -5.19 10.57
CA PRO A 161 6.75 -4.15 9.57
C PRO A 161 8.19 -4.07 9.04
N LEU A 162 9.17 -4.23 9.92
CA LEU A 162 10.58 -4.14 9.52
C LEU A 162 10.98 -5.34 8.66
N HIS A 163 10.64 -6.56 9.08
CA HIS A 163 10.93 -7.76 8.30
C HIS A 163 10.24 -7.75 6.93
N TYR A 164 8.97 -7.35 6.90
CA TYR A 164 8.23 -7.17 5.64
C TYR A 164 8.93 -6.16 4.72
N MET A 165 9.36 -5.02 5.26
CA MET A 165 10.10 -4.01 4.50
C MET A 165 11.44 -4.56 3.98
N GLU A 166 12.18 -5.32 4.79
CA GLU A 166 13.41 -5.98 4.36
C GLU A 166 13.19 -6.93 3.18
N ASN A 167 12.13 -7.74 3.23
CA ASN A 167 11.78 -8.66 2.16
C ASN A 167 11.46 -7.93 0.86
N ILE A 168 10.77 -6.78 0.94
CA ILE A 168 10.54 -5.93 -0.24
C ILE A 168 11.88 -5.46 -0.83
N TYR A 169 12.74 -4.83 -0.04
CA TYR A 169 14.01 -4.27 -0.57
C TYR A 169 14.98 -5.35 -1.08
N ASN A 170 15.01 -6.53 -0.45
CA ASN A 170 15.85 -7.65 -0.87
C ASN A 170 15.42 -8.22 -2.24
N HIS A 171 14.16 -8.04 -2.61
CA HIS A 171 13.55 -8.62 -3.81
C HIS A 171 12.93 -7.55 -4.72
N LEU A 172 13.44 -6.32 -4.70
CA LEU A 172 13.09 -5.32 -5.71
C LEU A 172 13.57 -5.81 -7.10
N PRO A 173 12.90 -5.45 -8.20
CA PRO A 173 13.42 -5.69 -9.55
C PRO A 173 14.64 -4.81 -9.84
N ASP A 174 15.46 -5.21 -10.81
CA ASP A 174 16.68 -4.46 -11.20
C ASP A 174 16.38 -3.09 -11.80
N SER A 175 15.17 -2.90 -12.36
CA SER A 175 14.66 -1.60 -12.76
C SER A 175 14.57 -0.58 -11.61
N LEU A 176 14.68 -1.03 -10.36
CA LEU A 176 14.68 -0.23 -9.13
C LEU A 176 15.99 -0.35 -8.34
N SER A 177 17.10 -0.65 -9.02
CA SER A 177 18.43 -0.77 -8.40
C SER A 177 18.85 0.48 -7.61
N GLU A 178 18.57 1.69 -8.10
CA GLU A 178 18.84 2.94 -7.37
C GLU A 178 18.11 3.03 -6.03
N LEU A 179 16.86 2.56 -5.98
CA LEU A 179 16.09 2.48 -4.74
C LEU A 179 16.69 1.42 -3.80
N ARG A 180 17.14 0.29 -4.35
CA ARG A 180 17.83 -0.78 -3.60
C ARG A 180 19.11 -0.27 -2.92
N LEU A 181 19.89 0.61 -3.57
CA LEU A 181 21.09 1.22 -2.97
C LEU A 181 20.77 2.03 -1.70
N ARG A 182 19.56 2.57 -1.60
CA ARG A 182 19.11 3.37 -0.44
C ARG A 182 18.41 2.53 0.64
N ARG A 183 18.29 1.21 0.46
CA ARG A 183 17.65 0.25 1.39
C ARG A 183 17.97 0.51 2.85
N ASN A 184 19.25 0.60 3.18
CA ASN A 184 19.69 0.73 4.57
C ASN A 184 19.23 2.04 5.21
N SER A 185 19.15 3.15 4.46
CA SER A 185 18.61 4.40 5.01
C SER A 185 17.13 4.28 5.35
N TYR A 186 16.35 3.65 4.47
CA TYR A 186 14.91 3.45 4.68
C TYR A 186 14.61 2.47 5.83
N LEU A 187 15.33 1.35 5.91
CA LEU A 187 15.19 0.39 7.01
C LEU A 187 15.61 0.97 8.34
N ALA A 188 16.70 1.74 8.36
CA ALA A 188 17.14 2.41 9.58
C ALA A 188 16.10 3.43 10.07
N GLN A 189 15.53 4.21 9.16
CA GLN A 189 14.44 5.13 9.50
C GLN A 189 13.23 4.38 10.07
N LYS A 190 12.81 3.29 9.42
CA LYS A 190 11.67 2.50 9.91
C LYS A 190 11.93 1.87 11.28
N ALA A 191 13.13 1.34 11.50
CA ALA A 191 13.53 0.79 12.79
C ALA A 191 13.47 1.84 13.90
N LEU A 192 13.92 3.08 13.62
CA LEU A 192 13.77 4.19 14.56
C LEU A 192 12.31 4.55 14.83
N ASP A 193 11.47 4.66 13.79
CA ASP A 193 10.05 4.98 13.97
C ASP A 193 9.35 3.96 14.87
N LEU A 194 9.62 2.67 14.67
CA LEU A 194 9.13 1.59 15.52
C LEU A 194 9.72 1.64 16.94
N ALA A 195 11.00 2.02 17.07
CA ALA A 195 11.63 2.17 18.38
C ALA A 195 11.01 3.30 19.19
N PHE A 196 10.75 4.46 18.57
CA PHE A 196 10.07 5.59 19.21
C PHE A 196 8.65 5.22 19.63
N ARG A 197 7.89 4.53 18.76
CA ARG A 197 6.55 4.01 19.12
C ARG A 197 6.61 3.05 20.31
N SER A 198 7.55 2.12 20.32
CA SER A 198 7.73 1.13 21.41
C SER A 198 8.13 1.82 22.73
N TYR A 199 9.02 2.82 22.66
CA TYR A 199 9.42 3.61 23.82
C TYR A 199 8.23 4.37 24.43
N ASN A 200 7.41 5.01 23.59
CA ASN A 200 6.19 5.72 24.04
C ASN A 200 5.14 4.78 24.66
N GLN A 201 5.20 3.48 24.34
CA GLN A 201 4.38 2.43 24.96
C GLN A 201 5.05 1.79 26.20
N ASN A 202 6.13 2.38 26.72
CA ASN A 202 6.96 1.86 27.81
C ASN A 202 7.59 0.48 27.54
N ASN A 203 7.65 0.03 26.29
CA ASN A 203 8.35 -1.20 25.92
C ASN A 203 9.82 -0.92 25.62
N LEU A 204 10.61 -0.71 26.68
CA LEU A 204 12.02 -0.32 26.61
C LEU A 204 12.92 -1.40 25.99
N LYS A 205 12.61 -2.67 26.21
CA LYS A 205 13.35 -3.80 25.63
C LYS A 205 13.28 -3.78 24.11
N THR A 206 12.06 -3.72 23.55
CA THR A 206 11.84 -3.67 22.10
C THR A 206 12.39 -2.38 21.51
N ALA A 207 12.21 -1.23 22.18
CA ALA A 207 12.76 0.05 21.72
C ALA A 207 14.29 -0.02 21.54
N ARG A 208 15.02 -0.56 22.52
CA ARG A 208 16.47 -0.74 22.46
C ARG A 208 16.89 -1.70 21.33
N GLN A 209 16.22 -2.83 21.19
CA GLN A 209 16.50 -3.80 20.11
C GLN A 209 16.36 -3.15 18.72
N LEU A 210 15.29 -2.38 18.52
CA LEU A 210 15.04 -1.68 17.27
C LEU A 210 16.04 -0.55 17.01
N ILE A 211 16.50 0.17 18.04
CA ILE A 211 17.59 1.16 17.87
C ILE A 211 18.87 0.47 17.43
N LEU A 212 19.28 -0.63 18.08
CA LEU A 212 20.47 -1.38 17.70
C LEU A 212 20.36 -1.90 16.26
N CYS A 213 19.17 -2.34 15.86
CA CYS A 213 18.86 -2.72 14.48
C CYS A 213 19.03 -1.53 13.52
N GLY A 214 18.49 -0.34 13.85
CA GLY A 214 18.67 0.88 13.07
C GLY A 214 20.13 1.29 12.91
N ILE A 215 20.93 1.21 13.98
CA ILE A 215 22.37 1.48 13.97
C ILE A 215 23.10 0.49 13.06
N ARG A 216 22.71 -0.81 13.06
CA ARG A 216 23.29 -1.81 12.16
C ARG A 216 23.09 -1.45 10.69
N TYR A 217 21.92 -0.92 10.31
CA TYR A 217 21.70 -0.45 8.93
C TYR A 217 22.44 0.86 8.64
N LYS A 218 22.44 1.81 9.58
CA LYS A 218 23.05 3.13 9.40
C LYS A 218 23.71 3.61 10.70
N PRO A 219 25.02 3.36 10.89
CA PRO A 219 25.71 3.66 12.14
C PRO A 219 25.63 5.12 12.59
N GLY A 220 25.63 6.07 11.64
CA GLY A 220 25.57 7.51 11.94
C GLY A 220 24.30 7.98 12.67
N ILE A 221 23.25 7.15 12.74
CA ILE A 221 22.03 7.45 13.50
C ILE A 221 22.29 7.58 15.00
N ILE A 222 23.35 6.96 15.53
CA ILE A 222 23.72 7.07 16.95
C ILE A 222 23.99 8.52 17.38
N LEU A 223 24.29 9.43 16.45
CA LEU A 223 24.50 10.85 16.74
C LEU A 223 23.19 11.61 16.99
N ASN A 224 22.03 11.00 16.72
CA ASN A 224 20.74 11.59 16.99
C ASN A 224 20.48 11.63 18.52
N ARG A 225 20.25 12.83 19.05
CA ARG A 225 20.02 13.05 20.50
C ARG A 225 18.86 12.23 21.06
N GLY A 226 17.77 12.06 20.28
CA GLY A 226 16.63 11.24 20.69
C GLY A 226 17.00 9.76 20.82
N VAL A 227 17.80 9.24 19.89
CA VAL A 227 18.30 7.85 19.91
C VAL A 227 19.18 7.61 21.14
N LEU A 228 20.13 8.51 21.41
CA LEU A 228 21.00 8.43 22.60
C LEU A 228 20.20 8.48 23.90
N SER A 229 19.24 9.41 24.00
CA SER A 229 18.39 9.55 25.19
C SER A 229 17.62 8.26 25.47
N ILE A 230 17.00 7.65 24.45
CA ILE A 230 16.23 6.41 24.62
C ILE A 230 17.15 5.25 25.01
N LEU A 231 18.31 5.10 24.35
CA LEU A 231 19.28 4.07 24.72
C LEU A 231 19.69 4.18 26.19
N LEU A 232 20.13 5.37 26.62
CA LEU A 232 20.56 5.60 28.00
C LEU A 232 19.43 5.32 29.01
N ARG A 233 18.22 5.83 28.75
CA ARG A 233 17.06 5.60 29.64
C ARG A 233 16.66 4.13 29.72
N SER A 234 16.69 3.41 28.58
CA SER A 234 16.38 1.98 28.53
C SER A 234 17.40 1.09 29.23
N LEU A 235 18.66 1.56 29.37
CA LEU A 235 19.71 0.84 30.09
C LEU A 235 19.63 1.10 31.60
N LEU A 236 19.31 2.33 32.00
CA LEU A 236 19.20 2.71 33.41
C LEU A 236 17.98 2.08 34.11
N SER A 237 16.85 1.92 33.42
CA SER A 237 15.66 1.29 34.02
C SER A 237 15.78 -0.21 34.28
N ASN A 238 16.80 -0.87 33.71
CA ASN A 238 17.06 -2.29 33.92
C ASN A 238 17.87 -2.56 35.21
N ASN A 239 18.29 -1.51 35.92
CA ASN A 239 19.07 -1.58 37.16
C ASN A 239 18.22 -1.37 38.43
N GLU A 240 16.88 -1.36 38.33
CA GLU A 240 15.95 -1.24 39.47
C GLU A 240 15.07 -2.50 39.67
N LEU A 241 15.65 -3.69 39.51
CA LEU A 241 15.03 -4.98 39.87
C LEU A 241 15.99 -5.80 40.75
#